data_AF-A0AAW0MR44-F1
#
_entry.id   AF-A0AAW0MR44-F1
#
_cell.length_a   1.000
_cell.length_b   1.000
_cell.length_c   1.000
_cell.angle_alpha   90.00
_cell.angle_beta   90.00
_cell.angle_gamma   90.00
#
_symmetry.space_group_name_H-M   'P 1'
#
loop_
_entity.id
_entity.type
_entity.pdbx_description
1 polymer ?
#
loop_
_entity_poly.entity_id
_entity_poly.type
_entity_poly.pdbx_seq_one_letter_code
_entity_poly.pdbx_strand_id
1 'polypeptide(L)'
;MTVLHFTSAQSKSRTQGVLATVNSLYDPLGFVSPITMQGKALLRELTTEQNDWDEPLPAEREEEWNRWRNSLKDLEQLQMPRCYLPFSQSTAVSKELCIFSDSSTLAIGAVAYLRALDSE
;
A
#
# COMPACT_ATOMS: atom_id res chain seq x y z
N MET A 1 9.36 -15.54 -5.05
CA MET A 1 8.84 -14.83 -3.87
C MET A 1 9.57 -13.52 -3.74
N THR A 2 8.83 -12.41 -3.69
CA THR A 2 9.35 -11.12 -3.21
C THR A 2 8.74 -10.95 -1.84
N VAL A 3 9.58 -10.78 -0.81
CA VAL A 3 9.15 -10.45 0.55
C VAL A 3 9.25 -8.93 0.66
N LEU A 4 8.16 -8.27 1.03
CA LEU A 4 8.19 -6.85 1.33
C LEU A 4 8.78 -6.70 2.73
N HIS A 5 10.07 -6.36 2.78
CA HIS A 5 10.73 -6.07 4.06
C HIS A 5 10.29 -4.69 4.54
N PHE A 6 9.48 -4.68 5.61
CA PHE A 6 9.18 -3.48 6.37
C PHE A 6 10.20 -3.33 7.49
N THR A 7 10.99 -2.26 7.46
CA THR A 7 11.80 -1.89 8.62
C THR A 7 10.90 -1.13 9.58
N SER A 8 10.46 -1.78 10.66
CA SER A 8 9.79 -1.14 11.78
C SER A 8 10.76 -0.16 12.48
N ALA A 9 10.93 1.04 11.91
CA ALA A 9 11.52 2.14 12.65
C ALA A 9 10.58 2.46 13.81
N GLN A 10 11.11 2.51 15.05
CA GLN A 10 10.39 3.08 16.19
C GLN A 10 10.21 4.59 15.97
N SER A 11 9.30 4.97 15.07
CA SER A 11 8.93 6.37 14.90
C SER A 11 8.10 6.77 16.12
N LYS A 12 8.51 7.88 16.73
CA LYS A 12 7.72 8.59 17.75
C LYS A 12 6.40 9.05 17.08
N SER A 13 5.31 9.07 17.85
CA SER A 13 3.96 9.46 17.41
C SER A 13 3.90 10.96 17.12
N ARG A 14 4.44 11.36 15.96
CA ARG A 14 4.52 12.73 15.44
C ARG A 14 4.38 12.70 13.93
N THR A 15 3.97 13.82 13.34
CA THR A 15 3.74 13.91 11.89
C THR A 15 5.01 13.60 11.08
N GLN A 16 6.20 14.00 11.53
CA GLN A 16 7.47 13.56 10.92
C GLN A 16 7.66 12.04 10.93
N GLY A 17 7.26 11.37 12.01
CA GLY A 17 7.35 9.92 12.15
C GLY A 17 6.39 9.19 11.21
N VAL A 18 5.16 9.70 11.09
CA VAL A 18 4.16 9.21 10.13
C VAL A 18 4.71 9.34 8.71
N LEU A 19 5.20 10.52 8.32
CA LEU A 19 5.80 10.79 7.01
C LEU A 19 6.94 9.81 6.69
N ALA A 20 7.89 9.66 7.61
CA ALA A 20 9.05 8.79 7.43
C ALA A 20 8.63 7.32 7.23
N THR A 21 7.63 6.85 7.96
CA THR A 21 7.15 5.47 7.86
C THR A 21 6.32 5.24 6.59
N VAL A 22 5.45 6.18 6.22
CA VAL A 22 4.67 6.07 4.98
C VAL A 22 5.59 6.02 3.76
N ASN A 23 6.66 6.82 3.76
CA ASN A 23 7.62 6.86 2.66
C ASN A 23 8.66 5.73 2.69
N SER A 24 8.77 4.96 3.78
CA SER A 24 9.66 3.79 3.82
C SER A 24 9.07 2.56 3.12
N LEU A 25 7.76 2.57 2.85
CA LEU A 25 7.08 1.51 2.11
C LEU A 25 7.39 1.62 0.61
N TYR A 26 8.29 0.77 0.13
CA TYR A 26 8.63 0.65 -1.28
C TYR A 26 7.79 -0.42 -1.98
N ASP A 27 6.93 -0.01 -2.91
CA ASP A 27 6.03 -0.88 -3.66
C ASP A 27 6.04 -0.54 -5.15
N PRO A 28 7.00 -1.06 -5.93
CA PRO A 28 7.12 -0.73 -7.33
C PRO A 28 5.97 -1.28 -8.20
N LEU A 29 5.22 -2.26 -7.70
CA LEU A 29 4.14 -2.92 -8.44
C LEU A 29 2.74 -2.49 -7.97
N GLY A 30 2.64 -1.69 -6.91
CA GLY A 30 1.37 -1.18 -6.39
C GLY A 30 0.53 -2.22 -5.64
N PHE A 31 1.11 -3.36 -5.26
CA PHE A 31 0.39 -4.44 -4.59
C PHE A 31 -0.10 -4.10 -3.19
N VAL A 32 0.66 -3.31 -2.45
CA VAL A 32 0.29 -2.81 -1.12
C VAL A 32 -0.27 -1.39 -1.18
N SER A 33 -0.54 -0.87 -2.38
CA SER A 33 -1.16 0.44 -2.61
C SER A 33 -2.42 0.66 -1.75
N PRO A 34 -3.35 -0.30 -1.57
CA PRO A 34 -4.52 -0.09 -0.69
C PRO A 34 -4.14 0.22 0.76
N ILE A 35 -3.06 -0.38 1.26
CA ILE A 35 -2.55 -0.16 2.63
C ILE A 35 -1.77 1.15 2.70
N THR A 36 -0.87 1.39 1.75
CA THR A 36 -0.07 2.63 1.69
C THR A 36 -0.95 3.87 1.49
N MET A 37 -2.06 3.74 0.77
CA MET A 37 -3.05 4.79 0.56
C MET A 37 -3.64 5.30 1.89
N GLN A 38 -3.97 4.40 2.82
CA GLN A 38 -4.50 4.79 4.14
C GLN A 38 -3.48 5.61 4.94
N GLY A 39 -2.21 5.20 4.93
CA GLY A 39 -1.14 5.96 5.58
C GLY A 39 -0.92 7.34 4.96
N LYS A 40 -0.99 7.44 3.62
CA LYS A 40 -0.91 8.71 2.89
C LYS A 40 -2.10 9.62 3.20
N ALA A 41 -3.31 9.06 3.35
CA ALA A 41 -4.49 9.82 3.75
C ALA A 41 -4.33 10.41 5.17
N LEU A 42 -3.93 9.58 6.15
CA LEU A 42 -3.67 10.04 7.52
C LEU A 42 -2.61 11.15 7.54
N LEU A 43 -1.51 10.98 6.81
CA LEU A 43 -0.47 12.00 6.68
C LEU A 43 -1.02 13.32 6.10
N ARG A 44 -1.88 13.25 5.09
CA ARG A 44 -2.50 14.43 4.47
C ARG A 44 -3.40 15.17 5.47
N GLU A 45 -4.19 14.45 6.24
CA GLU A 45 -5.05 15.02 7.28
C GLU A 45 -4.22 15.73 8.36
N LEU A 46 -3.19 15.05 8.89
CA LEU A 46 -2.27 15.62 9.87
C LEU A 46 -1.56 16.88 9.38
N THR A 47 -1.15 16.89 8.11
CA THR A 47 -0.52 18.05 7.47
C THR A 47 -1.48 19.24 7.33
N THR A 48 -2.78 18.98 7.25
CA THR A 48 -3.81 20.02 7.11
C THR A 48 -4.24 20.56 8.49
N GLU A 49 -4.18 19.73 9.53
CA GLU A 49 -4.61 20.04 10.90
C GLU A 49 -3.50 20.66 11.76
N GLN A 50 -2.24 20.26 11.58
CA GLN A 50 -1.12 20.68 12.44
C GLN A 50 -0.17 21.65 11.73
N ASN A 51 0.19 22.72 12.44
CA ASN A 51 1.22 23.66 11.98
C ASN A 51 2.64 23.22 12.36
N ASP A 52 2.82 22.45 13.45
CA ASP A 52 4.12 21.97 13.89
C ASP A 52 4.26 20.45 13.73
N TRP A 53 5.22 20.04 12.92
CA TRP A 53 5.47 18.64 12.56
C TRP A 53 6.20 17.85 13.65
N ASP A 54 6.74 18.58 14.64
CA ASP A 54 7.46 18.05 15.80
C ASP A 54 6.62 17.94 17.07
N GLU A 55 5.32 18.27 17.01
CA GLU A 55 4.40 18.04 18.12
C GLU A 55 3.87 16.59 18.15
N PRO A 56 3.58 16.03 19.34
CA PRO A 56 2.89 14.76 19.48
C PRO A 56 1.52 14.75 18.79
N LEU A 57 1.13 13.61 18.23
CA LEU A 57 -0.21 13.45 17.67
C LEU A 57 -1.29 13.57 18.77
N PRO A 58 -2.44 14.21 18.49
CA PRO A 58 -3.63 14.10 19.32
C PRO A 58 -4.01 12.63 19.53
N ALA A 59 -4.60 12.32 20.69
CA ALA A 59 -4.91 10.93 21.08
C ALA A 59 -5.70 10.17 20.00
N GLU A 60 -6.69 10.79 19.38
CA GLU A 60 -7.49 10.20 18.30
C GLU A 60 -6.62 9.83 17.08
N ARG A 61 -5.74 10.73 16.65
CA ARG A 61 -4.82 10.50 15.52
C ARG A 61 -3.72 9.50 15.85
N GLU A 62 -3.29 9.46 17.11
CA GLU A 62 -2.35 8.45 17.60
C GLU A 62 -2.96 7.04 17.57
N GLU A 63 -4.23 6.88 17.91
CA GLU A 63 -4.92 5.58 17.81
C GLU A 63 -5.03 5.12 16.35
N GLU A 64 -5.43 6.00 15.43
CA GLU A 64 -5.48 5.71 14.00
C GLU A 64 -4.11 5.35 13.43
N TRP A 65 -3.09 6.14 13.77
CA TRP A 65 -1.70 5.89 13.42
C TRP A 65 -1.24 4.52 13.88
N ASN A 66 -1.47 4.18 15.15
CA ASN A 66 -1.07 2.90 15.71
C ASN A 66 -1.82 1.73 15.06
N ARG A 67 -3.11 1.90 14.75
CA ARG A 67 -3.92 0.88 14.04
C ARG A 67 -3.34 0.61 12.65
N TRP A 68 -3.11 1.66 11.85
CA TRP A 68 -2.52 1.52 10.53
C TRP A 68 -1.11 0.92 10.60
N ARG A 69 -0.25 1.44 11.47
CA ARG A 69 1.11 0.94 11.67
C ARG A 69 1.14 -0.54 12.05
N ASN A 70 0.23 -0.98 12.91
CA ASN A 70 0.17 -2.39 13.30
C ASN A 70 -0.26 -3.30 12.14
N SER A 71 -1.14 -2.84 11.23
CA SER A 71 -1.49 -3.59 10.02
C SER A 71 -0.31 -3.82 9.08
N LEU A 72 0.75 -3.00 9.15
CA LEU A 72 1.96 -3.21 8.34
C LEU A 72 2.70 -4.49 8.71
N LYS A 73 2.52 -5.01 9.93
CA LYS A 73 3.12 -6.29 10.36
C LYS A 73 2.58 -7.46 9.54
N ASP A 74 1.32 -7.38 9.10
CA ASP A 74 0.70 -8.42 8.29
C ASP A 74 1.32 -8.49 6.89
N LEU A 75 1.97 -7.40 6.42
CA LEU A 75 2.68 -7.38 5.15
C LEU A 75 3.92 -8.28 5.14
N GLU A 76 4.51 -8.58 6.30
CA GLU A 76 5.64 -9.51 6.39
C GLU A 76 5.25 -10.94 5.96
N GLN A 77 3.98 -11.29 6.12
CA GLN A 77 3.42 -12.58 5.72
C GLN A 77 2.89 -12.59 4.28
N LEU A 78 2.84 -11.43 3.62
CA LEU A 78 2.32 -11.32 2.26
C LEU A 78 3.31 -11.91 1.26
N GLN A 79 2.90 -12.98 0.58
CA GLN A 79 3.71 -13.63 -0.44
C GLN A 79 3.08 -13.46 -1.82
N MET A 80 3.85 -12.85 -2.73
CA MET A 80 3.45 -12.67 -4.13
C MET A 80 4.11 -13.75 -5.00
N PRO A 81 3.34 -14.59 -5.71
CA PRO A 81 3.91 -15.45 -6.74
C PRO A 81 4.52 -14.57 -7.85
N ARG A 82 5.75 -14.91 -8.28
CA ARG A 82 6.43 -14.14 -9.34
C ARG A 82 5.91 -14.44 -10.74
N CYS A 83 5.20 -15.56 -10.92
CA CYS A 83 4.66 -15.94 -12.21
C CYS A 83 3.22 -15.44 -12.31
N TYR A 84 2.96 -14.51 -13.23
CA TYR A 84 1.60 -13.99 -13.49
C TYR A 84 0.72 -15.00 -14.23
N LEU A 85 1.32 -16.02 -14.86
CA LEU A 85 0.63 -17.05 -15.62
C LEU A 85 1.09 -18.43 -15.15
N PRO A 86 0.19 -19.32 -14.71
CA PRO A 86 0.58 -20.66 -14.26
C PRO A 86 0.98 -21.60 -15.41
N PHE A 87 0.71 -21.22 -16.67
CA PHE A 87 1.03 -21.98 -17.88
C PHE A 87 1.93 -21.17 -18.83
N SER A 88 2.53 -21.85 -19.81
CA SER A 88 3.42 -21.21 -20.78
C SER A 88 2.69 -20.11 -21.55
N GLN A 89 3.34 -18.96 -21.73
CA GLN A 89 2.78 -17.87 -22.54
C GLN A 89 2.47 -18.26 -23.99
N SER A 90 3.04 -19.38 -24.46
CA SER A 90 2.87 -19.95 -25.80
C SER A 90 1.63 -20.84 -25.94
N THR A 91 0.99 -21.27 -24.86
CA THR A 91 -0.29 -22.02 -24.89
C THR A 91 -1.52 -21.14 -24.70
N ALA A 92 -1.33 -19.87 -24.27
CA ALA A 92 -2.43 -18.92 -24.14
C ALA A 92 -3.09 -18.62 -25.49
N VAL A 93 -4.36 -19.02 -25.65
CA VAL A 93 -5.20 -18.76 -26.83
C VAL A 93 -5.49 -17.27 -26.98
N SER A 94 -5.67 -16.57 -25.85
CA SER A 94 -5.84 -15.13 -25.85
C SER A 94 -5.31 -14.51 -24.55
N LYS A 95 -4.92 -13.23 -24.65
CA LYS A 95 -4.47 -12.41 -23.53
C LYS A 95 -5.22 -11.09 -23.56
N GLU A 96 -5.81 -10.72 -22.44
CA GLU A 96 -6.55 -9.47 -22.27
C GLU A 96 -5.99 -8.70 -21.07
N LEU A 97 -5.88 -7.39 -21.24
CA LEU A 97 -5.55 -6.48 -20.14
C LEU A 97 -6.83 -5.76 -19.72
N CYS A 98 -7.36 -6.11 -18.56
CA CYS A 98 -8.54 -5.47 -17.98
C CYS A 98 -8.10 -4.42 -16.96
N ILE A 99 -8.47 -3.16 -17.19
CA ILE A 99 -8.14 -2.05 -16.28
C ILE A 99 -9.43 -1.58 -15.62
N PHE A 100 -9.40 -1.49 -14.29
CA PHE A 100 -10.47 -0.93 -13.49
C PHE A 100 -9.94 0.28 -12.72
N SER A 101 -10.76 1.30 -12.57
CA SER A 101 -10.42 2.50 -11.82
C SER A 101 -11.61 2.98 -11.02
N ASP A 102 -11.33 3.54 -9.85
CA ASP A 102 -12.32 4.18 -9.00
C ASP A 102 -11.74 5.46 -8.40
N SER A 103 -12.61 6.42 -8.07
CA SER A 103 -12.20 7.69 -7.49
C SER A 103 -13.14 8.13 -6.39
N SER A 104 -12.53 8.70 -5.36
CA SER A 104 -13.21 9.32 -4.22
C SER A 104 -12.51 10.62 -3.84
N THR A 105 -13.07 11.36 -2.89
CA THR A 105 -12.43 12.53 -2.29
C THR A 105 -11.14 12.18 -1.54
N LEU A 106 -11.05 10.94 -1.06
CA LEU A 106 -9.90 10.43 -0.32
C LEU A 106 -8.73 10.10 -1.25
N ALA A 107 -9.01 9.35 -2.32
CA ALA A 107 -8.00 8.84 -3.24
C ALA A 107 -8.58 8.44 -4.60
N ILE A 108 -7.69 8.34 -5.59
CA ILE A 108 -7.95 7.73 -6.90
C ILE A 108 -7.13 6.45 -6.98
N GLY A 109 -7.77 5.35 -7.37
CA GLY A 109 -7.15 4.05 -7.50
C GLY A 109 -7.37 3.46 -8.89
N ALA A 110 -6.39 2.71 -9.37
CA ALA A 110 -6.52 1.89 -10.57
C ALA A 110 -5.81 0.55 -10.37
N VAL A 111 -6.36 -0.50 -10.98
CA VAL A 111 -5.79 -1.85 -10.98
C VAL A 111 -5.86 -2.42 -12.39
N ALA A 112 -4.80 -3.12 -12.80
CA ALA A 112 -4.71 -3.79 -14.08
C ALA A 112 -4.58 -5.30 -13.85
N TYR A 113 -5.43 -6.07 -14.51
CA TYR A 113 -5.40 -7.53 -14.50
C TYR A 113 -5.01 -8.04 -15.88
N LEU A 114 -4.05 -8.97 -15.91
CA LEU A 114 -3.77 -9.75 -17.09
C LEU A 114 -4.60 -11.04 -17.04
N ARG A 115 -5.57 -11.17 -17.93
CA ARG A 115 -6.36 -12.39 -18.11
C ARG A 115 -5.78 -13.17 -19.29
N ALA A 116 -5.49 -14.45 -19.10
CA ALA A 116 -5.12 -15.36 -20.18
C ALA A 116 -6.10 -16.53 -20.22
N LEU A 117 -6.55 -16.89 -21.42
CA LEU A 117 -7.35 -18.08 -21.65
C LEU A 117 -6.44 -19.17 -22.21
N ASP A 118 -6.49 -20.35 -21.60
CA ASP A 118 -5.81 -21.55 -22.10
C ASP A 118 -6.75 -22.29 -23.07
N SER A 119 -6.19 -22.94 -24.08
CA SER A 119 -6.92 -24.01 -24.79
C SER A 119 -6.77 -25.24 -23.91
N GLU A 120 -7.87 -25.80 -23.40
CA GLU A 120 -7.81 -27.08 -22.66
C GLU A 120 -6.89 -28.13 -23.32
#